data_AF-A0A162L9D3-F1
#
_entry.id   AF-A0A162L9D3-F1
#
_cell.length_a   1.000
_cell.length_b   1.000
_cell.length_c   1.000
_cell.angle_alpha   90.00
_cell.angle_beta   90.00
_cell.angle_gamma   90.00
#
_symmetry.space_group_name_H-M   'P 1'
#
loop_
_entity.id
_entity.type
_entity.pdbx_description
1 polymer ?
#
loop_
_entity_poly.entity_id
_entity_poly.type
_entity_poly.pdbx_seq_one_letter_code
_entity_poly.pdbx_strand_id
1 'polypeptide(L)'
;MKRDFNKIRDSEINLVKEKIRPKWQPRSYPEVYDVNVAIERFKLSLLNYYVIDAKASKKAMNCLKLAWMYRILEDSENENVFLRQALEGFNYAYFNEAFPLYNMDKFTSMYIIGELNRRLGNNDESLKWFSQIITTHGVPSKLKDRSREQRDLIKEAEQLEKGVDELNNDDVISKEDQKPKKGFFSRFFS
;
A
#
# COMPACT_ATOMS: atom_id res chain seq x y z
N MET A 1 -6.35 15.03 -3.71
CA MET A 1 -6.36 16.50 -3.62
C MET A 1 -7.45 17.18 -4.42
N LYS A 2 -7.58 17.04 -5.75
CA LYS A 2 -8.59 17.79 -6.55
C LYS A 2 -10.04 17.73 -5.99
N ARG A 3 -10.44 16.59 -5.40
CA ARG A 3 -11.78 16.40 -4.80
C ARG A 3 -11.94 16.99 -3.39
N ASP A 4 -10.87 17.05 -2.63
CA ASP A 4 -10.90 17.52 -1.23
C ASP A 4 -10.71 19.03 -1.13
N PHE A 5 -9.99 19.62 -2.10
CA PHE A 5 -9.55 21.01 -2.05
C PHE A 5 -10.71 22.00 -1.90
N ASN A 6 -11.81 21.78 -2.63
CA ASN A 6 -12.99 22.65 -2.58
C ASN A 6 -13.86 22.45 -1.33
N LYS A 7 -13.50 21.51 -0.45
CA LYS A 7 -14.27 21.16 0.76
C LYS A 7 -13.54 21.52 2.07
N ILE A 8 -12.41 22.23 1.96
CA ILE A 8 -11.61 22.62 3.13
C ILE A 8 -12.32 23.76 3.86
N ARG A 9 -12.44 23.63 5.18
CA ARG A 9 -13.06 24.65 6.06
C ARG A 9 -12.07 25.76 6.39
N ASP A 10 -12.55 26.96 6.70
CA ASP A 10 -11.70 28.09 7.08
C ASP A 10 -10.79 27.78 8.28
N SER A 11 -11.29 27.00 9.26
CA SER A 11 -10.49 26.54 10.39
C SER A 11 -9.30 25.67 9.97
N GLU A 12 -9.50 24.78 8.99
CA GLU A 12 -8.46 23.92 8.42
C GLU A 12 -7.42 24.74 7.64
N ILE A 13 -7.88 25.75 6.90
CA ILE A 13 -7.00 26.70 6.20
C ILE A 13 -6.11 27.45 7.20
N ASN A 14 -6.70 27.91 8.31
CA ASN A 14 -5.96 28.63 9.35
C ASN A 14 -4.91 27.74 10.01
N LEU A 15 -5.24 26.48 10.32
CA LEU A 15 -4.26 25.50 10.85
C LEU A 15 -3.06 25.31 9.92
N VAL A 16 -3.28 25.22 8.61
CA VAL A 16 -2.21 25.11 7.61
C VAL A 16 -1.36 26.39 7.57
N LYS A 17 -2.01 27.56 7.56
CA LYS A 17 -1.32 28.85 7.56
C LYS A 17 -0.47 29.06 8.81
N GLU A 18 -0.91 28.54 9.95
CA GLU A 18 -0.18 28.68 11.22
C GLU A 18 0.96 27.66 11.34
N LYS A 19 0.70 26.38 11.03
CA LYS A 19 1.65 25.29 11.32
C LYS A 19 2.61 24.98 10.18
N ILE A 20 2.20 25.18 8.92
CA ILE A 20 2.99 24.81 7.74
C ILE A 20 3.65 26.03 7.11
N ARG A 21 2.88 27.11 6.85
CA ARG A 21 3.38 28.29 6.12
C ARG A 21 4.69 28.88 6.67
N PRO A 22 4.91 29.01 7.99
CA PRO A 22 6.15 29.63 8.51
C PRO A 22 7.42 28.85 8.17
N LYS A 23 7.29 27.53 7.95
CA LYS A 23 8.40 26.63 7.62
C LYS A 23 8.47 26.31 6.12
N TRP A 24 7.49 26.78 5.35
CA TRP A 24 7.37 26.47 3.93
C TRP A 24 8.17 27.45 3.08
N GLN A 25 9.09 26.92 2.29
CA GLN A 25 9.78 27.69 1.26
C GLN A 25 9.05 27.49 -0.09
N PRO A 26 8.58 28.56 -0.74
CA PRO A 26 7.96 28.49 -2.05
C PRO A 26 8.91 27.87 -3.08
N ARG A 27 8.37 27.03 -3.97
CA ARG A 27 9.12 26.37 -5.04
C ARG A 27 8.47 26.66 -6.39
N SER A 28 9.29 26.84 -7.42
CA SER A 28 8.82 26.89 -8.80
C SER A 28 8.81 25.47 -9.36
N TYR A 29 7.72 25.08 -10.02
CA TYR A 29 7.59 23.77 -10.65
C TYR A 29 7.56 23.92 -12.17
N PRO A 30 8.17 22.98 -12.92
CA PRO A 30 8.09 22.95 -14.38
C PRO A 30 6.65 22.71 -14.86
N GLU A 31 6.37 22.98 -16.13
CA GLU A 31 5.04 22.72 -16.70
C GLU A 31 4.71 21.22 -16.75
N VAL A 32 5.71 20.39 -17.07
CA VAL A 32 5.61 18.93 -17.06
C VAL A 32 6.22 18.40 -15.78
N TYR A 33 5.44 17.63 -15.02
CA TYR A 33 5.90 17.04 -13.76
C TYR A 33 6.52 15.67 -13.99
N ASP A 34 7.70 15.47 -13.39
CA ASP A 34 8.29 14.16 -13.24
C ASP A 34 7.80 13.46 -11.95
N VAL A 35 8.27 12.23 -11.74
CA VAL A 35 7.89 11.41 -10.57
C VAL A 35 8.38 12.04 -9.26
N ASN A 36 9.54 12.71 -9.25
CA ASN A 36 10.09 13.35 -8.06
C ASN A 36 9.22 14.52 -7.60
N VAL A 37 8.79 15.37 -8.54
CA VAL A 37 7.83 16.44 -8.29
C VAL A 37 6.50 15.87 -7.77
N ALA A 38 6.03 14.75 -8.31
CA ALA A 38 4.82 14.09 -7.82
C ALA A 38 4.98 13.62 -6.35
N ILE A 39 6.09 12.95 -6.02
CA ILE A 39 6.41 12.49 -4.66
C ILE A 39 6.43 13.66 -3.69
N GLU A 40 7.14 14.74 -4.03
CA GLU A 40 7.22 15.92 -3.19
C GLU A 40 5.84 16.51 -2.89
N ARG A 41 5.00 16.64 -3.91
CA ARG A 41 3.65 17.20 -3.77
C ARG A 41 2.72 16.26 -2.97
N PHE A 42 2.87 14.95 -3.11
CA PHE A 42 2.13 14.00 -2.28
C PHE A 42 2.60 14.02 -0.81
N LYS A 43 3.90 14.15 -0.55
CA LYS A 43 4.43 14.36 0.81
C LYS A 43 3.87 15.63 1.44
N LEU A 44 3.86 16.74 0.70
CA LEU A 44 3.23 17.98 1.15
C LEU A 44 1.73 17.80 1.40
N SER A 45 1.02 17.10 0.52
CA SER A 45 -0.39 16.77 0.72
C SER A 45 -0.63 15.93 1.97
N LEU A 46 0.27 15.00 2.27
CA LEU A 46 0.17 14.12 3.43
C LEU A 46 0.38 14.94 4.70
N LEU A 47 1.38 15.81 4.73
CA LEU A 47 1.61 16.76 5.83
C LEU A 47 0.37 17.62 6.10
N ASN A 48 -0.26 18.14 5.04
CA ASN A 48 -1.52 18.89 5.19
C ASN A 48 -2.61 18.04 5.84
N TYR A 49 -2.80 16.79 5.42
CA TYR A 49 -3.78 15.88 6.04
C TYR A 49 -3.49 15.60 7.51
N TYR A 50 -2.23 15.55 7.95
CA TYR A 50 -1.90 15.43 9.36
C TYR A 50 -2.21 16.72 10.14
N VAL A 51 -1.88 17.89 9.58
CA VAL A 51 -2.08 19.19 10.24
C VAL A 51 -3.55 19.53 10.44
N ILE A 52 -4.39 19.23 9.46
CA ILE A 52 -5.85 19.48 9.53
C ILE A 52 -6.62 18.34 10.21
N ASP A 53 -5.90 17.33 10.70
CA ASP A 53 -6.43 16.08 11.23
C ASP A 53 -7.51 15.44 10.33
N ALA A 54 -7.15 15.22 9.07
CA ALA A 54 -8.03 14.56 8.12
C ALA A 54 -8.29 13.09 8.51
N LYS A 55 -9.41 12.55 8.03
CA LYS A 55 -9.77 11.12 8.12
C LYS A 55 -8.60 10.20 7.75
N ALA A 56 -8.46 9.09 8.45
CA ALA A 56 -7.45 8.07 8.21
C ALA A 56 -7.54 7.52 6.77
N SER A 57 -8.75 7.35 6.23
CA SER A 57 -8.94 6.95 4.82
C SER A 57 -8.27 7.89 3.81
N LYS A 58 -8.26 9.21 4.08
CA LYS A 58 -7.58 10.22 3.23
C LYS A 58 -6.06 10.12 3.35
N LYS A 59 -5.56 9.94 4.57
CA LYS A 59 -4.12 9.73 4.86
C LYS A 59 -3.63 8.44 4.17
N ALA A 60 -4.33 7.33 4.36
CA ALA A 60 -4.03 6.02 3.76
C ALA A 60 -3.97 6.04 2.23
N MET A 61 -4.96 6.67 1.58
CA MET A 61 -4.98 6.81 0.13
C MET A 61 -3.81 7.66 -0.40
N ASN A 62 -3.35 8.64 0.38
CA ASN A 62 -2.18 9.43 0.00
C ASN A 62 -0.89 8.61 0.11
N CYS A 63 -0.73 7.85 1.20
CA CYS A 63 0.37 6.89 1.34
C CYS A 63 0.38 5.86 0.21
N LEU A 64 -0.79 5.33 -0.20
CA LEU A 64 -0.88 4.42 -1.33
C LEU A 64 -0.37 5.04 -2.65
N LYS A 65 -0.69 6.32 -2.89
CA LYS A 65 -0.18 7.03 -4.08
C LYS A 65 1.32 7.26 -4.01
N LEU A 66 1.86 7.57 -2.83
CA LEU A 66 3.31 7.66 -2.63
C LEU A 66 3.98 6.32 -2.93
N ALA A 67 3.43 5.21 -2.43
CA ALA A 67 3.94 3.88 -2.74
C ALA A 67 3.99 3.61 -4.25
N TRP A 68 2.96 4.00 -5.00
CA TRP A 68 2.97 3.87 -6.47
C TRP A 68 4.04 4.73 -7.14
N MET A 69 4.34 5.92 -6.63
CA MET A 69 5.40 6.75 -7.20
C MET A 69 6.79 6.14 -6.96
N TYR A 70 7.04 5.61 -5.75
CA TYR A 70 8.30 4.91 -5.47
C TYR A 70 8.44 3.62 -6.27
N ARG A 71 7.34 2.92 -6.55
CA ARG A 71 7.36 1.78 -7.47
C ARG A 71 7.85 2.16 -8.86
N ILE A 72 7.42 3.31 -9.39
CA ILE A 72 7.89 3.80 -10.71
C ILE A 72 9.40 4.11 -10.68
N LEU A 73 9.93 4.52 -9.52
CA LEU A 73 11.36 4.74 -9.32
C LEU A 73 12.14 3.46 -8.97
N GLU A 74 11.49 2.29 -8.95
CA GLU A 74 12.07 1.01 -8.51
C GLU A 74 12.64 1.06 -7.07
N ASP A 75 12.17 2.00 -6.26
CA ASP A 75 12.58 2.19 -4.86
C ASP A 75 11.69 1.37 -3.94
N SER A 76 12.06 0.10 -3.79
CA SER A 76 11.28 -0.87 -3.03
C SER A 76 11.29 -0.61 -1.52
N GLU A 77 12.32 0.05 -1.00
CA GLU A 77 12.41 0.39 0.42
C GLU A 77 11.33 1.42 0.78
N ASN A 78 11.29 2.53 0.05
CA ASN A 78 10.29 3.56 0.28
C ASN A 78 8.88 3.11 -0.13
N GLU A 79 8.74 2.32 -1.21
CA GLU A 79 7.45 1.71 -1.55
C GLU A 79 6.89 0.95 -0.34
N ASN A 80 7.67 0.05 0.26
CA ASN A 80 7.24 -0.77 1.38
C ASN A 80 6.89 0.07 2.62
N VAL A 81 7.62 1.15 2.89
CA VAL A 81 7.29 2.09 3.98
C VAL A 81 5.89 2.67 3.78
N PHE A 82 5.58 3.16 2.58
CA PHE A 82 4.29 3.78 2.30
C PHE A 82 3.15 2.76 2.13
N LEU A 83 3.42 1.54 1.67
CA LEU A 83 2.45 0.45 1.67
C LEU A 83 2.04 0.08 3.09
N ARG A 84 2.98 -0.02 4.04
CA ARG A 84 2.67 -0.28 5.46
C ARG A 84 1.79 0.80 6.07
N GLN A 85 2.15 2.08 5.86
CA GLN A 85 1.34 3.20 6.34
C GLN A 85 -0.06 3.24 5.70
N ALA A 86 -0.17 2.91 4.42
CA ALA A 86 -1.45 2.80 3.74
C ALA A 86 -2.30 1.68 4.33
N LEU A 87 -1.71 0.50 4.56
CA LEU A 87 -2.38 -0.65 5.15
C LEU A 87 -2.90 -0.32 6.56
N GLU A 88 -2.06 0.25 7.42
CA GLU A 88 -2.44 0.67 8.78
C GLU A 88 -3.62 1.65 8.73
N GLY A 89 -3.52 2.69 7.90
CA GLY A 89 -4.56 3.70 7.78
C GLY A 89 -5.88 3.14 7.21
N PHE A 90 -5.83 2.22 6.24
CA PHE A 90 -7.03 1.57 5.71
C PHE A 90 -7.66 0.60 6.70
N ASN A 91 -6.86 -0.18 7.45
CA ASN A 91 -7.38 -1.02 8.52
C ASN A 91 -8.09 -0.18 9.58
N TYR A 92 -7.44 0.89 10.07
CA TYR A 92 -8.06 1.79 11.03
C TYR A 92 -9.36 2.38 10.48
N ALA A 93 -9.34 2.92 9.26
CA ALA A 93 -10.52 3.51 8.64
C ALA A 93 -11.66 2.50 8.43
N TYR A 94 -11.34 1.25 8.08
CA TYR A 94 -12.33 0.20 7.86
C TYR A 94 -13.16 -0.12 9.11
N PHE A 95 -12.52 -0.10 10.28
CA PHE A 95 -13.20 -0.41 11.55
C PHE A 95 -13.75 0.83 12.27
N ASN A 96 -13.23 2.03 11.99
CA ASN A 96 -13.53 3.23 12.79
C ASN A 96 -14.19 4.38 12.01
N GLU A 97 -14.25 4.33 10.68
CA GLU A 97 -14.91 5.36 9.87
C GLU A 97 -16.21 4.85 9.23
N ALA A 98 -17.20 5.74 9.12
CA ALA A 98 -18.40 5.48 8.34
C ALA A 98 -18.08 5.45 6.83
N PHE A 99 -18.62 4.44 6.14
CA PHE A 99 -18.55 4.35 4.69
C PHE A 99 -19.34 5.48 4.01
N PRO A 100 -18.90 5.95 2.83
CA PRO A 100 -17.78 5.42 2.04
C PRO A 100 -16.39 5.96 2.46
N LEU A 101 -15.36 5.10 2.40
CA LEU A 101 -13.98 5.44 2.74
C LEU A 101 -13.26 6.01 1.53
N TYR A 102 -12.95 7.31 1.53
CA TYR A 102 -12.42 7.98 0.34
C TYR A 102 -13.23 7.69 -0.94
N ASN A 103 -14.57 7.67 -0.82
CA ASN A 103 -15.52 7.29 -1.87
C ASN A 103 -15.45 5.82 -2.33
N MET A 104 -14.79 4.94 -1.58
CA MET A 104 -14.82 3.50 -1.80
C MET A 104 -15.92 2.88 -0.95
N ASP A 105 -16.67 1.94 -1.53
CA ASP A 105 -17.59 1.09 -0.78
C ASP A 105 -16.81 0.10 0.12
N LYS A 106 -17.57 -0.65 0.92
CA LYS A 106 -17.04 -1.63 1.86
C LYS A 106 -16.22 -2.71 1.16
N PHE A 107 -16.74 -3.31 0.09
CA PHE A 107 -16.09 -4.43 -0.58
C PHE A 107 -14.83 -3.97 -1.33
N THR A 108 -14.86 -2.79 -1.95
CA THR A 108 -13.68 -2.19 -2.56
C THR A 108 -12.58 -1.95 -1.52
N SER A 109 -12.95 -1.47 -0.32
CA SER A 109 -11.99 -1.24 0.76
C SER A 109 -11.39 -2.55 1.29
N MET A 110 -12.21 -3.61 1.42
CA MET A 110 -11.73 -4.95 1.78
C MET A 110 -10.71 -5.47 0.77
N TYR A 111 -10.98 -5.30 -0.53
CA TYR A 111 -10.09 -5.74 -1.59
C TYR A 111 -8.73 -5.03 -1.52
N ILE A 112 -8.74 -3.71 -1.29
CA ILE A 112 -7.51 -2.93 -1.14
C ILE A 112 -6.71 -3.41 0.07
N ILE A 113 -7.35 -3.67 1.21
CA ILE A 113 -6.67 -4.20 2.41
C ILE A 113 -6.05 -5.57 2.12
N GLY A 114 -6.77 -6.46 1.44
CA GLY A 114 -6.24 -7.76 1.01
C GLY A 114 -5.01 -7.61 0.11
N GLU A 115 -5.11 -6.80 -0.94
CA GLU A 115 -4.01 -6.59 -1.89
C GLU A 115 -2.77 -5.94 -1.24
N LEU A 116 -2.97 -5.03 -0.29
CA LEU A 116 -1.86 -4.45 0.47
C LEU A 116 -1.17 -5.47 1.37
N ASN A 117 -1.93 -6.34 2.04
CA ASN A 117 -1.36 -7.45 2.81
C ASN A 117 -0.53 -8.37 1.91
N ARG A 118 -1.07 -8.78 0.76
CA ARG A 118 -0.35 -9.62 -0.21
C ARG A 118 0.99 -9.00 -0.63
N ARG A 119 0.98 -7.73 -1.00
CA ARG A 119 2.19 -7.00 -1.43
C ARG A 119 3.24 -6.87 -0.35
N LEU A 120 2.83 -6.85 0.91
CA LEU A 120 3.72 -6.79 2.07
C LEU A 120 4.16 -8.19 2.57
N GLY A 121 3.76 -9.26 1.89
CA GLY A 121 4.07 -10.65 2.29
C GLY A 121 3.17 -11.21 3.40
N ASN A 122 2.14 -10.47 3.80
CA ASN A 122 1.18 -10.91 4.82
C ASN A 122 0.12 -11.84 4.21
N ASN A 123 0.55 -12.98 3.65
CA ASN A 123 -0.28 -13.87 2.85
C ASN A 123 -1.49 -14.39 3.61
N ASP A 124 -1.33 -14.86 4.85
CA ASP A 124 -2.42 -15.37 5.68
C ASP A 124 -3.57 -14.35 5.84
N GLU A 125 -3.21 -13.10 6.15
CA GLU A 125 -4.20 -12.05 6.33
C GLU A 125 -4.85 -11.65 5.00
N SER A 126 -4.06 -11.60 3.93
CA SER A 126 -4.56 -11.38 2.59
C SER A 126 -5.60 -12.44 2.17
N LEU A 127 -5.33 -13.72 2.44
CA LEU A 127 -6.22 -14.84 2.12
C LEU A 127 -7.55 -14.73 2.86
N LYS A 128 -7.55 -14.28 4.12
CA LYS A 128 -8.78 -14.06 4.90
C LYS A 128 -9.65 -12.99 4.26
N TRP A 129 -9.07 -11.83 3.92
CA TRP A 129 -9.81 -10.73 3.27
C TRP A 129 -10.41 -11.15 1.93
N PHE A 130 -9.62 -11.78 1.05
CA PHE A 130 -10.13 -12.25 -0.24
C PHE A 130 -11.21 -13.32 -0.10
N SER A 131 -11.02 -14.27 0.84
CA SER A 131 -12.02 -15.32 1.09
C SER A 131 -13.35 -14.74 1.57
N GLN A 132 -13.31 -13.72 2.44
CA GLN A 132 -14.51 -13.02 2.88
C GLN A 132 -15.25 -12.33 1.71
N ILE A 133 -14.52 -11.68 0.79
CA ILE A 133 -15.13 -11.05 -0.40
C ILE A 133 -15.80 -12.10 -1.29
N ILE A 134 -15.15 -13.24 -1.52
CA ILE A 134 -15.65 -14.30 -2.40
C ILE A 134 -16.95 -14.91 -1.85
N THR A 135 -17.01 -15.16 -0.55
CA THR A 135 -18.16 -15.83 0.09
C THR A 135 -19.32 -14.88 0.39
N THR A 136 -19.07 -13.58 0.56
CA THR A 136 -20.12 -12.61 0.92
C THR A 136 -21.15 -12.42 -0.20
N HIS A 137 -22.43 -12.41 0.17
CA HIS A 137 -23.54 -12.11 -0.75
C HIS A 137 -23.58 -10.62 -1.10
N GLY A 138 -23.99 -10.28 -2.33
CA GLY A 138 -24.10 -8.88 -2.78
C GLY A 138 -22.78 -8.23 -3.25
N VAL A 139 -21.65 -8.92 -3.12
CA VAL A 139 -20.39 -8.49 -3.74
C VAL A 139 -20.50 -8.65 -5.28
N PRO A 140 -20.12 -7.63 -6.07
CA PRO A 140 -20.12 -7.72 -7.53
C PRO A 140 -19.25 -8.88 -8.04
N SER A 141 -19.71 -9.63 -9.05
CA SER A 141 -18.98 -10.80 -9.59
C SER A 141 -17.54 -10.44 -9.96
N LYS A 142 -17.34 -9.33 -10.67
CA LYS A 142 -16.02 -8.85 -11.08
C LYS A 142 -15.04 -8.68 -9.90
N LEU A 143 -15.54 -8.27 -8.73
CA LEU A 143 -14.70 -8.11 -7.54
C LEU A 143 -14.38 -9.47 -6.89
N LYS A 144 -15.32 -10.42 -6.93
CA LYS A 144 -15.07 -11.80 -6.52
C LYS A 144 -14.02 -12.47 -7.42
N ASP A 145 -14.13 -12.27 -8.72
CA ASP A 145 -13.21 -12.85 -9.71
C ASP A 145 -11.79 -12.33 -9.49
N ARG A 146 -11.61 -11.01 -9.36
CA ARG A 146 -10.32 -10.40 -8.97
C ARG A 146 -9.79 -10.93 -7.64
N SER A 147 -10.67 -11.14 -6.66
CA SER A 147 -10.25 -11.68 -5.35
C SER A 147 -9.79 -13.15 -5.46
N ARG A 148 -10.38 -13.93 -6.37
CA ARG A 148 -9.90 -15.30 -6.67
C ARG A 148 -8.53 -15.26 -7.34
N GLU A 149 -8.37 -14.41 -8.35
CA GLU A 149 -7.07 -14.21 -9.02
C GLU A 149 -5.96 -13.88 -8.01
N GLN A 150 -6.19 -12.92 -7.11
CA GLN A 150 -5.17 -12.57 -6.09
C GLN A 150 -4.90 -13.70 -5.09
N ARG A 151 -5.91 -14.51 -4.77
CA ARG A 151 -5.76 -15.68 -3.91
C ARG A 151 -4.95 -16.77 -4.59
N ASP A 152 -5.15 -16.97 -5.89
CA ASP A 152 -4.46 -17.99 -6.66
C ASP A 152 -2.99 -17.61 -6.84
N LEU A 153 -2.68 -16.32 -7.06
CA LEU A 153 -1.30 -15.81 -7.05
C LEU A 153 -0.55 -16.10 -5.73
N ILE A 154 -1.22 -16.02 -4.57
CA ILE A 154 -0.60 -16.35 -3.28
C ILE A 154 -0.25 -17.84 -3.23
N LYS A 155 -1.18 -18.70 -3.63
CA LYS A 155 -0.97 -20.16 -3.62
C LYS A 155 0.12 -20.59 -4.59
N GLU A 156 0.18 -19.98 -5.77
CA GLU A 156 1.24 -20.22 -6.75
C GLU A 156 2.61 -19.83 -6.17
N ALA A 157 2.71 -18.67 -5.52
CA ALA A 157 3.94 -18.25 -4.84
C ALA A 157 4.36 -19.23 -3.74
N GLU A 158 3.43 -19.66 -2.88
CA GLU A 158 3.71 -20.65 -1.82
C GLU A 158 4.15 -22.02 -2.35
N GLN A 159 3.60 -22.45 -3.51
CA GLN A 159 4.02 -23.70 -4.15
C GLN A 159 5.43 -23.59 -4.73
N LEU A 160 5.76 -22.45 -5.34
CA LEU A 160 7.10 -22.18 -5.86
C LEU A 160 8.13 -22.15 -4.72
N GLU A 161 7.79 -21.53 -3.58
CA GLU A 161 8.67 -21.52 -2.40
C GLU A 161 8.95 -22.94 -1.88
N LYS A 162 7.91 -23.78 -1.75
CA LYS A 162 8.08 -25.19 -1.33
C LYS A 162 8.93 -25.99 -2.31
N GLY A 163 8.73 -25.82 -3.61
CA GLY A 163 9.54 -26.50 -4.63
C GLY A 163 11.01 -26.08 -4.58
N VAL A 164 11.30 -24.81 -4.28
CA VAL A 164 12.68 -24.31 -4.10
C VAL A 164 13.32 -24.89 -2.83
N ASP A 165 12.57 -25.00 -1.73
CA ASP A 165 13.07 -25.60 -0.48
C ASP A 165 13.35 -27.10 -0.62
N GLU A 166 12.52 -27.83 -1.38
CA GLU A 166 12.74 -29.24 -1.71
C GLU A 166 14.02 -29.44 -2.54
N LEU A 167 14.20 -28.64 -3.60
CA LEU A 167 15.42 -28.67 -4.43
C LEU A 167 16.68 -28.32 -3.62
N ASN A 168 16.61 -27.32 -2.74
CA ASN A 168 17.72 -26.94 -1.88
C ASN A 168 18.06 -28.04 -0.85
N ASN A 169 17.06 -28.78 -0.35
CA ASN A 169 17.31 -29.89 0.56
C ASN A 169 17.93 -31.10 -0.14
N ASP A 170 17.53 -31.42 -1.37
CA ASP A 170 18.15 -32.49 -2.17
C ASP A 170 19.61 -32.14 -2.57
N ASP A 171 19.89 -30.86 -2.87
CA ASP A 171 21.25 -30.35 -3.12
C ASP A 171 22.13 -30.30 -1.85
N VAL A 172 21.52 -30.21 -0.65
CA VAL A 172 22.23 -30.26 0.64
C VAL A 172 22.48 -31.71 1.06
N ILE A 173 21.55 -32.63 0.84
CA ILE A 173 21.73 -34.07 1.07
C ILE A 173 22.84 -34.63 0.17
N SER A 174 23.03 -34.07 -1.03
CA SER A 174 24.13 -34.43 -1.93
C SER A 174 25.45 -33.70 -1.65
N LYS A 175 25.49 -32.73 -0.72
CA LYS A 175 26.68 -31.93 -0.38
C LYS A 175 26.98 -31.90 1.12
N GLU A 176 26.77 -33.01 1.83
CA GLU A 176 27.17 -33.16 3.24
C GLU A 176 28.70 -33.31 3.44
N ASP A 177 29.51 -32.88 2.47
CA ASP A 177 30.92 -32.58 2.64
C ASP A 177 31.18 -31.06 2.40
N GLN A 178 31.43 -30.37 3.51
CA GLN A 178 32.04 -29.03 3.68
C GLN A 178 31.12 -27.81 4.00
N LYS A 179 31.60 -27.03 4.98
CA LYS A 179 30.96 -26.00 5.84
C LYS A 179 31.02 -24.56 5.23
N PRO A 180 30.43 -23.48 5.81
CA PRO A 180 29.17 -22.90 5.35
C PRO A 180 29.20 -21.43 4.80
N LYS A 181 28.22 -21.18 3.91
CA LYS A 181 27.24 -20.07 3.74
C LYS A 181 27.64 -18.56 3.67
N LYS A 182 27.11 -17.89 2.64
CA LYS A 182 26.52 -16.52 2.70
C LYS A 182 25.20 -16.47 1.91
N GLY A 183 24.17 -15.88 2.52
CA GLY A 183 22.76 -15.91 2.10
C GLY A 183 22.42 -15.05 0.88
N PHE A 184 21.34 -15.45 0.19
CA PHE A 184 21.04 -15.16 -1.21
C PHE A 184 19.71 -14.39 -1.38
N PHE A 185 19.53 -13.26 -0.69
CA PHE A 185 18.32 -12.42 -0.84
C PHE A 185 18.55 -11.18 -1.72
N SER A 186 19.08 -11.36 -2.94
CA SER A 186 19.29 -10.23 -3.88
C SER A 186 18.35 -10.23 -5.09
N ARG A 187 17.28 -11.03 -5.10
CA ARG A 187 16.41 -11.18 -6.29
C ARG A 187 14.94 -10.83 -6.11
N PHE A 188 14.52 -10.35 -4.95
CA PHE A 188 13.12 -10.03 -4.69
C PHE A 188 12.75 -8.54 -4.83
N PHE A 189 13.64 -7.71 -5.38
CA PHE A 189 13.35 -6.30 -5.66
C PHE A 189 13.91 -5.89 -7.03
N SER A 190 13.28 -6.39 -8.10
CA SER A 190 13.39 -5.87 -9.45
C SER A 190 12.01 -5.83 -10.11
#